data_AF-A0AAD3RCV8-F1
#
_entry.id   AF-A0AAD3RCV8-F1
#
_cell.length_a   1.000
_cell.length_b   1.000
_cell.length_c   1.000
_cell.angle_alpha   90.00
_cell.angle_beta   90.00
_cell.angle_gamma   90.00
#
_symmetry.space_group_name_H-M   'P 1'
#
loop_
_entity.id
_entity.type
_entity.pdbx_description
1 polymer ?
#
loop_
_entity_poly.entity_id
_entity_poly.type
_entity_poly.pdbx_seq_one_letter_code
_entity_poly.pdbx_strand_id
1 'polypeptide(L)'
;MRTFKIPTDTFVTFMLTLEGHYHSDVAYHNSLHAADVAQSTHILLSTPALDAVFTDLEILAAIFAAAIHDVDHPGVSNQFLINTNSELALMYNDESVLENHHLAVGFKLLQEDNCDIFQNLTKKQRQTLRRMVIDMVLATDMSKHMSLLADLKTMVETKKVTSSGVLLLDNYTDRMQ
;
A
#
# COMPACT_ATOMS: atom_id res chain seq x y z
N MET A 1 -5.96 -1.84 -15.93
CA MET A 1 -7.18 -1.19 -16.47
C MET A 1 -8.21 -2.16 -17.03
N ARG A 2 -7.87 -3.06 -17.97
CA ARG A 2 -8.86 -3.99 -18.57
C ARG A 2 -9.41 -5.04 -17.60
N THR A 3 -8.55 -5.70 -16.82
CA THR A 3 -8.92 -6.77 -15.88
C THR A 3 -10.02 -6.34 -14.89
N PHE A 4 -9.88 -5.16 -14.29
CA PHE A 4 -10.80 -4.63 -13.29
C PHE A 4 -11.79 -3.59 -13.85
N LYS A 5 -11.84 -3.43 -15.18
CA LYS A 5 -12.75 -2.52 -15.88
C LYS A 5 -12.71 -1.09 -15.33
N ILE A 6 -11.51 -0.57 -15.06
CA ILE A 6 -11.31 0.79 -14.56
C ILE A 6 -11.37 1.76 -15.75
N PRO A 7 -12.34 2.69 -15.81
CA PRO A 7 -12.35 3.72 -16.85
C PRO A 7 -11.09 4.59 -16.76
N THR A 8 -10.52 4.95 -17.91
CA THR A 8 -9.27 5.70 -17.96
C THR A 8 -9.43 7.11 -17.38
N ASP A 9 -10.56 7.75 -17.60
CA ASP A 9 -10.89 9.07 -17.05
C ASP A 9 -11.02 9.02 -15.51
N THR A 10 -11.71 8.01 -14.96
CA THR A 10 -11.78 7.80 -13.51
C THR A 10 -10.40 7.55 -12.90
N PHE A 11 -9.57 6.74 -13.57
CA PHE A 11 -8.19 6.48 -13.11
C PHE A 11 -7.34 7.75 -13.10
N VAL A 12 -7.35 8.52 -14.18
CA VAL A 12 -6.58 9.76 -14.28
C VAL A 12 -7.07 10.78 -13.26
N THR A 13 -8.39 10.90 -13.07
CA THR A 13 -8.97 11.82 -12.09
C THR A 13 -8.53 11.44 -10.68
N PHE A 14 -8.66 10.17 -10.28
CA PHE A 14 -8.18 9.70 -8.98
C PHE A 14 -6.68 9.95 -8.79
N MET A 15 -5.84 9.62 -9.77
CA MET A 15 -4.39 9.80 -9.64
C MET A 15 -3.98 11.27 -9.52
N LEU A 16 -4.63 12.18 -10.25
CA LEU A 16 -4.38 13.62 -10.13
C LEU A 16 -4.86 14.16 -8.79
N THR A 17 -6.01 13.70 -8.30
CA THR A 17 -6.50 14.05 -6.96
C THR A 17 -5.55 13.54 -5.87
N LEU A 18 -5.07 12.30 -5.98
CA LEU A 18 -4.11 11.70 -5.06
C LEU A 18 -2.78 12.47 -5.05
N GLU A 19 -2.22 12.75 -6.24
CA GLU A 19 -0.99 13.56 -6.37
C GLU A 19 -1.16 14.94 -5.74
N GLY A 20 -2.32 15.59 -5.93
CA GLY A 20 -2.63 16.88 -5.31
C GLY A 20 -2.68 16.87 -3.77
N HIS A 21 -2.76 15.69 -3.14
CA HIS A 21 -2.69 15.52 -1.67
C HIS A 21 -1.29 15.16 -1.17
N TYR A 22 -0.30 15.02 -2.06
CA TYR A 22 1.11 15.00 -1.66
C TYR A 22 1.66 16.42 -1.63
N HIS A 23 2.32 16.78 -0.52
CA HIS A 23 2.73 18.16 -0.26
C HIS A 23 4.01 18.50 -1.04
N SER A 24 3.94 19.46 -1.97
CA SER A 24 5.07 19.85 -2.82
C SER A 24 6.21 20.56 -2.08
N ASP A 25 5.92 21.10 -0.89
CA ASP A 25 6.88 21.75 0.00
C ASP A 25 7.59 20.77 0.95
N VAL A 26 7.17 19.49 0.99
CA VAL A 26 7.87 18.41 1.68
C VAL A 26 8.98 17.86 0.78
N ALA A 27 10.22 17.92 1.24
CA ALA A 27 11.40 17.63 0.42
C ALA A 27 11.51 16.17 -0.05
N TYR A 28 11.01 15.21 0.73
CA TYR A 28 11.15 13.77 0.45
C TYR A 28 9.81 13.05 0.27
N HIS A 29 8.95 13.01 1.30
CA HIS A 29 7.65 12.31 1.28
C HIS A 29 6.60 13.09 0.44
N ASN A 30 6.88 13.24 -0.85
CA ASN A 30 6.04 13.91 -1.86
C ASN A 30 5.66 12.90 -2.97
N SER A 31 4.96 13.37 -4.01
CA SER A 31 4.45 12.49 -5.06
C SER A 31 5.55 11.78 -5.87
N LEU A 32 6.76 12.34 -5.91
CA LEU A 32 7.89 11.69 -6.59
C LEU A 32 8.35 10.44 -5.83
N HIS A 33 8.41 10.49 -4.49
CA HIS A 33 8.67 9.32 -3.66
C HIS A 33 7.57 8.26 -3.82
N ALA A 34 6.29 8.68 -3.83
CA ALA A 34 5.18 7.75 -4.07
C ALA A 34 5.29 7.05 -5.45
N ALA A 35 5.68 7.79 -6.49
CA ALA A 35 5.91 7.24 -7.83
C ALA A 35 7.09 6.26 -7.87
N ASP A 36 8.18 6.57 -7.17
CA ASP A 36 9.36 5.70 -7.06
C ASP A 36 9.02 4.37 -6.37
N VAL A 37 8.33 4.43 -5.24
CA VAL A 37 7.90 3.23 -4.50
C VAL A 37 6.91 2.41 -5.33
N ALA A 38 5.91 3.03 -5.98
CA ALA A 38 4.96 2.31 -6.83
C ALA A 38 5.65 1.62 -8.03
N GLN A 39 6.63 2.28 -8.64
CA GLN A 39 7.42 1.70 -9.73
C GLN A 39 8.30 0.55 -9.23
N SER A 40 8.97 0.73 -8.10
CA SER A 40 9.81 -0.30 -7.47
C SER A 40 8.98 -1.53 -7.11
N THR A 41 7.80 -1.36 -6.51
CA THR A 41 6.85 -2.45 -6.22
C THR A 41 6.44 -3.18 -7.49
N HIS A 42 6.16 -2.47 -8.59
CA HIS A 42 5.85 -3.10 -9.87
C HIS A 42 6.99 -3.99 -10.40
N ILE A 43 8.25 -3.55 -10.26
CA ILE A 43 9.42 -4.35 -10.64
C ILE A 43 9.60 -5.56 -9.72
N LEU A 44 9.45 -5.39 -8.40
CA LEU A 44 9.57 -6.49 -7.44
C LEU A 44 8.51 -7.58 -7.67
N LEU A 45 7.26 -7.20 -7.97
CA LEU A 45 6.19 -8.13 -8.34
C LEU A 45 6.47 -8.91 -9.62
N SER A 46 7.36 -8.39 -10.48
CA SER A 46 7.79 -9.04 -11.73
C SER A 46 9.00 -9.95 -11.55
N THR A 47 9.43 -10.21 -10.30
CA THR A 47 10.54 -11.12 -10.01
C THR A 47 10.21 -12.54 -10.49
N PRO A 48 11.07 -13.22 -11.27
CA PRO A 48 10.78 -14.56 -11.80
C PRO A 48 10.45 -15.62 -10.74
N ALA A 49 11.03 -15.49 -9.54
CA ALA A 49 10.74 -16.39 -8.41
C ALA A 49 9.31 -16.24 -7.86
N LEU A 50 8.61 -15.16 -8.20
CA LEU A 50 7.24 -14.82 -7.80
C LEU A 50 6.25 -14.97 -8.97
N ASP A 51 6.67 -15.56 -10.08
CA ASP A 51 5.80 -15.77 -11.25
C ASP A 51 4.58 -16.61 -10.87
N ALA A 52 3.39 -16.13 -11.26
CA ALA A 52 2.08 -16.72 -10.94
C ALA A 52 1.80 -16.95 -9.43
N VAL A 53 2.57 -16.34 -8.52
CA VAL A 53 2.35 -16.47 -7.07
C VAL A 53 1.17 -15.61 -6.59
N PHE A 54 1.04 -14.40 -7.14
CA PHE A 54 0.02 -13.44 -6.76
C PHE A 54 -1.13 -13.38 -7.77
N THR A 55 -2.34 -13.23 -7.25
CA THR A 55 -3.53 -12.94 -8.04
C THR A 55 -3.51 -11.51 -8.56
N ASP A 56 -4.28 -11.24 -9.62
CA ASP A 56 -4.45 -9.86 -10.15
C ASP A 56 -4.92 -8.88 -9.05
N LEU A 57 -5.71 -9.34 -8.07
CA LEU A 57 -6.24 -8.48 -7.00
C LEU A 57 -5.17 -8.15 -5.96
N GLU A 58 -4.29 -9.09 -5.63
CA GLU A 58 -3.12 -8.87 -4.76
C GLU A 58 -2.14 -7.89 -5.44
N ILE A 59 -1.88 -8.04 -6.75
CA ILE A 59 -1.06 -7.12 -7.54
C ILE A 59 -1.67 -5.70 -7.56
N LEU A 60 -2.99 -5.59 -7.80
CA LEU A 60 -3.68 -4.29 -7.76
C LEU A 60 -3.55 -3.64 -6.39
N ALA A 61 -3.75 -4.41 -5.32
CA ALA A 61 -3.66 -3.91 -3.96
C ALA A 61 -2.25 -3.43 -3.62
N ALA A 62 -1.20 -4.16 -4.02
CA ALA A 62 0.19 -3.78 -3.74
C ALA A 62 0.58 -2.47 -4.44
N ILE A 63 0.23 -2.31 -5.72
CA ILE A 63 0.51 -1.08 -6.46
C ILE A 63 -0.31 0.09 -5.91
N PHE A 64 -1.57 -0.14 -5.55
CA PHE A 64 -2.40 0.90 -4.92
C PHE A 64 -1.87 1.31 -3.56
N ALA A 65 -1.50 0.35 -2.70
CA ALA A 65 -0.90 0.62 -1.39
C ALA A 65 0.37 1.46 -1.53
N ALA A 66 1.27 1.07 -2.43
CA ALA A 66 2.49 1.82 -2.72
C ALA A 66 2.20 3.27 -3.16
N ALA A 67 1.19 3.50 -3.99
CA ALA A 67 0.83 4.84 -4.46
C ALA A 67 0.24 5.74 -3.37
N ILE A 68 -0.41 5.19 -2.35
CA ILE A 68 -1.05 5.97 -1.27
C ILE A 68 -0.25 6.00 0.03
N HIS A 69 0.84 5.23 0.16
CA HIS A 69 1.41 4.88 1.47
C HIS A 69 1.89 6.07 2.30
N ASP A 70 2.11 7.23 1.68
CA ASP A 70 2.60 8.47 2.30
C ASP A 70 1.72 9.70 1.95
N VAL A 71 0.50 9.51 1.47
CA VAL A 71 -0.35 10.64 1.04
C VAL A 71 -0.65 11.57 2.23
N ASP A 72 -0.58 12.88 2.03
CA ASP A 72 -0.77 13.90 3.07
C ASP A 72 0.29 13.86 4.20
N HIS A 73 1.50 13.37 3.91
CA HIS A 73 2.61 13.32 4.87
C HIS A 73 3.14 14.74 5.23
N PRO A 74 3.14 15.15 6.51
CA PRO A 74 3.43 16.53 6.95
C PRO A 74 4.93 16.88 7.06
N GLY A 75 5.81 16.06 6.46
CA GLY A 75 7.27 16.21 6.55
C GLY A 75 7.91 15.96 7.93
N VAL A 76 7.18 15.43 8.90
CA VAL A 76 7.66 15.11 10.27
C VAL A 76 7.35 13.66 10.63
N SER A 77 8.04 13.09 11.63
CA SER A 77 7.87 11.68 12.02
C SER A 77 6.70 11.44 13.00
N ASN A 78 6.25 10.19 13.13
CA ASN A 78 5.31 9.75 14.17
C ASN A 78 5.76 10.22 15.57
N GLN A 79 7.04 10.08 15.93
CA GLN A 79 7.55 10.50 17.23
C GLN A 79 7.41 12.01 17.47
N PHE A 80 7.59 12.83 16.42
CA PHE A 80 7.37 14.28 16.52
C PHE A 80 5.90 14.59 16.80
N LEU A 81 4.98 13.95 16.07
CA LEU A 81 3.54 14.11 16.24
C LEU A 81 3.05 13.73 17.64
N ILE A 82 3.60 12.65 18.20
CA ILE A 82 3.33 12.18 19.57
C ILE A 82 3.87 13.19 20.59
N ASN A 83 5.14 13.57 20.47
CA ASN A 83 5.79 14.50 21.41
C ASN A 83 5.14 15.90 21.44
N THR A 84 4.46 16.29 20.37
CA THR A 84 3.77 17.57 20.25
C THR A 84 2.29 17.51 20.59
N ASN A 85 1.76 16.33 20.98
CA ASN A 85 0.33 16.10 21.20
C ASN A 85 -0.53 16.56 20.01
N SER A 86 -0.05 16.27 18.79
CA SER A 86 -0.77 16.63 17.57
C SER A 86 -2.16 15.97 17.52
N GLU A 87 -3.10 16.60 16.82
CA GLU A 87 -4.45 16.04 16.61
C GLU A 87 -4.42 14.64 15.98
N LEU A 88 -3.46 14.37 15.09
CA LEU A 88 -3.28 13.05 14.49
C LEU A 88 -2.86 12.01 15.53
N ALA A 89 -1.89 12.34 16.39
CA ALA A 89 -1.43 11.42 17.44
C ALA A 89 -2.56 11.10 18.43
N LEU A 90 -3.35 12.11 18.82
CA LEU A 90 -4.53 11.91 19.66
C LEU A 90 -5.61 11.05 18.97
N MET A 91 -5.88 11.29 17.69
CA MET A 91 -6.87 10.54 16.91
C MET A 91 -6.49 9.06 16.76
N TYR A 92 -5.21 8.77 16.53
CA TYR A 92 -4.70 7.42 16.31
C TYR A 92 -4.07 6.77 17.55
N ASN A 93 -4.21 7.41 18.72
CA ASN A 93 -3.73 6.89 20.01
C ASN A 93 -2.25 6.47 19.97
N ASP A 94 -1.41 7.30 19.36
CA ASP A 94 0.05 7.11 19.21
C ASP A 94 0.49 5.87 18.39
N GLU A 95 -0.44 5.10 17.82
CA GLU A 95 -0.15 3.86 17.09
C GLU A 95 -0.19 4.06 15.57
N SER A 96 0.95 3.85 14.90
CA SER A 96 1.12 4.00 13.43
C SER A 96 0.39 5.26 12.90
N VAL A 97 0.67 6.41 13.52
CA VAL A 97 -0.14 7.64 13.40
C VAL A 97 -0.25 8.08 11.93
N LEU A 98 0.88 8.20 11.26
CA LEU A 98 0.94 8.61 9.85
C LEU A 98 0.39 7.54 8.92
N GLU A 99 0.72 6.27 9.14
CA GLU A 99 0.27 5.19 8.26
C GLU A 99 -1.25 5.01 8.29
N ASN A 100 -1.89 5.19 9.46
CA ASN A 100 -3.34 5.25 9.57
C ASN A 100 -3.93 6.47 8.85
N HIS A 101 -3.26 7.63 8.92
CA HIS A 101 -3.66 8.85 8.23
C HIS A 101 -3.61 8.69 6.70
N HIS A 102 -2.51 8.15 6.17
CA HIS A 102 -2.32 7.86 4.75
C HIS A 102 -3.44 6.95 4.21
N LEU A 103 -3.78 5.91 4.96
CA LEU A 103 -4.92 5.04 4.64
C LEU A 103 -6.26 5.79 4.65
N ALA A 104 -6.52 6.60 5.68
CA ALA A 104 -7.76 7.34 5.81
C ALA A 104 -7.96 8.29 4.62
N VAL A 105 -6.93 9.06 4.27
CA VAL A 105 -6.93 9.98 3.13
C VAL A 105 -7.07 9.20 1.82
N GLY A 106 -6.18 8.24 1.54
CA GLY A 106 -6.19 7.50 0.26
C GLY A 106 -7.52 6.80 -0.03
N PHE A 107 -8.19 6.23 0.99
CA PHE A 107 -9.53 5.67 0.82
C PHE A 107 -10.65 6.71 0.77
N LYS A 108 -10.47 7.87 1.43
CA LYS A 108 -11.45 8.96 1.37
C LYS A 108 -11.51 9.56 -0.04
N LEU A 109 -10.37 9.70 -0.73
CA LEU A 109 -10.30 10.26 -2.08
C LEU A 109 -11.08 9.46 -3.12
N LEU A 110 -11.30 8.15 -2.91
CA LEU A 110 -12.17 7.34 -3.76
C LEU A 110 -13.64 7.78 -3.76
N GLN A 111 -14.05 8.61 -2.78
CA GLN A 111 -15.41 9.14 -2.65
C GLN A 111 -15.60 10.48 -3.38
N GLU A 112 -14.53 11.07 -3.90
CA GLU A 112 -14.60 12.28 -4.72
C GLU A 112 -15.25 11.99 -6.09
N ASP A 113 -15.72 13.04 -6.76
CA ASP A 113 -16.37 12.93 -8.06
C ASP A 113 -15.44 12.29 -9.09
N ASN A 114 -15.92 11.22 -9.73
CA ASN A 114 -15.17 10.42 -10.72
C ASN A 114 -13.84 9.85 -10.20
N CYS A 115 -13.73 9.54 -8.91
CA CYS A 115 -12.50 8.98 -8.31
C CYS A 115 -12.59 7.51 -7.89
N ASP A 116 -13.76 6.86 -7.92
CA ASP A 116 -13.88 5.45 -7.49
C ASP A 116 -13.34 4.48 -8.54
N ILE A 117 -12.01 4.31 -8.57
CA ILE A 117 -11.32 3.36 -9.45
C ILE A 117 -11.67 1.89 -9.14
N PHE A 118 -12.38 1.63 -8.05
CA PHE A 118 -12.84 0.30 -7.63
C PHE A 118 -14.35 0.10 -7.83
N GLN A 119 -15.03 1.02 -8.53
CA GLN A 119 -16.49 0.99 -8.72
C GLN A 119 -17.01 -0.31 -9.36
N ASN A 120 -16.20 -0.96 -10.20
CA ASN A 120 -16.57 -2.19 -10.92
C ASN A 120 -16.11 -3.47 -10.22
N LEU A 121 -15.46 -3.39 -9.06
CA LEU A 121 -15.15 -4.55 -8.24
C LEU A 121 -16.39 -5.06 -7.52
N THR A 122 -16.51 -6.38 -7.39
CA THR A 122 -17.56 -6.97 -6.52
C THR A 122 -17.35 -6.54 -5.06
N LYS A 123 -18.42 -6.54 -4.26
CA LYS A 123 -18.35 -6.23 -2.82
C LYS A 123 -17.28 -7.04 -2.10
N LYS A 124 -17.17 -8.34 -2.40
CA LYS A 124 -16.15 -9.23 -1.82
C LYS A 124 -14.73 -8.79 -2.21
N GLN A 125 -14.50 -8.49 -3.49
CA GLN A 125 -13.20 -7.99 -3.95
C GLN A 125 -12.82 -6.66 -3.28
N ARG A 126 -13.75 -5.71 -3.14
CA ARG A 126 -13.47 -4.43 -2.46
C ARG A 126 -13.10 -4.65 -0.99
N GLN A 127 -13.79 -5.55 -0.29
CA GLN A 127 -13.46 -5.90 1.09
C GLN A 127 -12.08 -6.55 1.22
N THR A 128 -11.77 -7.51 0.34
CA THR A 128 -10.46 -8.17 0.31
C THR A 128 -9.34 -7.19 -0.03
N LEU A 129 -9.50 -6.38 -1.08
CA LEU A 129 -8.54 -5.34 -1.47
C LEU A 129 -8.30 -4.35 -0.34
N ARG A 130 -9.37 -3.84 0.29
CA ARG A 130 -9.25 -2.89 1.40
C ARG A 130 -8.41 -3.47 2.54
N ARG A 131 -8.63 -4.72 2.92
CA ARG A 131 -7.85 -5.39 3.97
C ARG A 131 -6.37 -5.49 3.59
N MET A 132 -6.07 -5.99 2.39
CA MET A 132 -4.67 -6.14 1.93
C MET A 132 -3.94 -4.80 1.90
N VAL A 133 -4.59 -3.74 1.42
CA VAL A 133 -4.00 -2.38 1.38
C VAL A 133 -3.74 -1.85 2.79
N ILE A 134 -4.67 -2.06 3.73
CA ILE A 134 -4.45 -1.68 5.14
C ILE A 134 -3.24 -2.43 5.71
N ASP A 135 -3.17 -3.74 5.52
CA ASP A 135 -2.05 -4.56 6.00
C ASP A 135 -0.70 -4.05 5.44
N MET A 136 -0.65 -3.75 4.14
CA MET A 136 0.57 -3.29 3.46
C MET A 136 1.02 -1.88 3.84
N VAL A 137 0.10 -0.91 3.96
CA VAL A 137 0.48 0.46 4.36
C VAL A 137 0.85 0.49 5.85
N LEU A 138 0.14 -0.24 6.71
CA LEU A 138 0.54 -0.33 8.11
C LEU A 138 1.91 -1.01 8.30
N ALA A 139 2.35 -1.84 7.37
CA ALA A 139 3.66 -2.47 7.37
C ALA A 139 4.82 -1.52 7.00
N THR A 140 4.53 -0.31 6.49
CA THR A 140 5.59 0.70 6.21
C THR A 140 6.01 1.46 7.47
N ASP A 141 5.30 1.31 8.58
CA ASP A 141 5.72 1.84 9.88
C ASP A 141 7.04 1.19 10.31
N MET A 142 8.09 2.01 10.39
CA MET A 142 9.44 1.55 10.70
C MET A 142 9.59 0.92 12.10
N SER A 143 8.63 1.15 13.02
CA SER A 143 8.59 0.42 14.30
C SER A 143 8.34 -1.09 14.13
N LYS A 144 7.72 -1.50 13.00
CA LYS A 144 7.42 -2.89 12.66
C LYS A 144 8.52 -3.58 11.84
N HIS A 145 9.54 -2.84 11.41
CA HIS A 145 10.60 -3.35 10.55
C HIS A 145 11.24 -4.65 11.07
N MET A 146 11.56 -4.72 12.37
CA MET A 146 12.24 -5.88 12.94
C MET A 146 11.36 -7.13 13.00
N SER A 147 10.03 -6.99 13.18
CA SER A 147 9.13 -8.14 13.14
C SER A 147 8.97 -8.66 11.71
N LEU A 148 8.75 -7.76 10.75
CA LEU A 148 8.65 -8.12 9.32
C LEU A 148 9.93 -8.79 8.81
N LEU A 149 11.10 -8.31 9.22
CA LEU A 149 12.37 -8.93 8.86
C LEU A 149 12.54 -10.32 9.49
N ALA A 150 12.04 -10.55 10.70
CA ALA A 150 12.05 -11.86 11.34
C ALA A 150 11.14 -12.85 10.60
N ASP A 151 9.93 -12.42 10.25
CA ASP A 151 8.97 -13.22 9.48
C ASP A 151 9.55 -13.59 8.10
N LEU A 152 10.16 -12.62 7.40
CA LEU A 152 10.84 -12.86 6.13
C LEU A 152 11.99 -13.89 6.25
N LYS A 153 12.79 -13.81 7.32
CA LYS A 153 13.85 -14.81 7.58
C LYS A 153 13.27 -16.20 7.76
N THR A 154 12.21 -16.33 8.56
CA THR A 154 11.52 -17.61 8.75
C THR A 154 10.93 -18.14 7.44
N MET A 155 10.37 -17.27 6.60
CA MET A 155 9.88 -17.65 5.28
C MET A 155 11.01 -18.18 4.37
N VAL A 156 12.18 -17.54 4.39
CA VAL A 156 13.36 -17.99 3.63
C VAL A 156 13.88 -19.34 4.14
N GLU A 157 13.88 -19.58 5.45
CA GLU A 157 14.31 -20.84 6.06
C GLU A 157 13.35 -22.00 5.78
N THR A 158 12.05 -21.70 5.68
CA THR A 158 10.98 -22.70 5.47
C THR A 158 10.55 -22.84 4.01
N LYS A 159 11.18 -22.08 3.10
CA LYS A 159 10.75 -21.98 1.69
C LYS A 159 10.66 -23.34 1.02
N LYS A 160 9.54 -23.53 0.30
CA LYS A 160 9.39 -24.60 -0.69
C LYS A 160 9.45 -23.98 -2.07
N VAL A 161 10.23 -24.59 -2.94
CA VAL A 161 10.44 -24.12 -4.32
C VAL A 161 10.02 -25.25 -5.25
N THR A 162 9.28 -24.91 -6.31
CA THR A 162 8.95 -25.84 -7.38
C THR A 162 10.20 -26.26 -8.16
N SER A 163 10.06 -27.29 -9.01
CA SER A 163 11.14 -27.70 -9.93
C SER A 163 11.54 -26.62 -10.94
N SER A 164 10.68 -25.63 -11.19
CA SER A 164 10.94 -24.48 -12.06
C SER A 164 11.55 -23.28 -11.34
N GLY A 165 11.83 -23.36 -10.03
CA GLY A 165 12.43 -22.27 -9.27
C GLY A 165 11.45 -21.23 -8.71
N VAL A 166 10.15 -21.46 -8.86
CA VAL A 166 9.08 -20.57 -8.36
C VAL A 166 8.75 -20.90 -6.89
N LEU A 167 8.58 -19.87 -6.06
CA LEU A 167 8.18 -19.98 -4.65
C LEU A 167 6.75 -20.54 -4.52
N LEU A 168 6.56 -21.45 -3.57
CA LEU A 168 5.24 -21.96 -3.20
C LEU A 168 4.74 -21.24 -1.94
N LEU A 169 3.77 -20.35 -2.11
CA LEU A 169 3.06 -19.66 -1.03
C LEU A 169 1.57 -20.07 -1.05
N ASP A 170 1.29 -21.19 -0.39
CA ASP A 170 0.01 -21.91 -0.52
C ASP A 170 -1.16 -21.19 0.14
N ASN A 171 -0.91 -20.42 1.20
CA ASN A 171 -1.96 -19.76 1.98
C ASN A 171 -1.86 -18.22 1.92
N TYR A 172 -2.96 -17.55 2.24
CA TYR A 172 -3.05 -16.09 2.19
C TYR A 172 -2.10 -15.42 3.19
N THR A 173 -1.89 -16.02 4.36
CA THR A 173 -0.99 -15.48 5.38
C THR A 173 0.44 -15.41 4.87
N ASP A 174 0.93 -16.50 4.24
CA ASP A 174 2.28 -16.54 3.67
C ASP A 174 2.47 -15.54 2.52
N ARG A 175 1.40 -15.17 1.79
CA ARG A 175 1.46 -14.17 0.71
C ARG A 175 1.36 -12.72 1.19
N MET A 176 0.93 -12.49 2.43
CA MET A 176 0.68 -11.16 3.00
C MET A 176 1.61 -10.81 4.16
N GLN A 177 2.53 -11.70 4.54
CA GLN A 177 3.61 -11.45 5.49
C GLN A 177 4.77 -10.68 4.86
#